data_AF-A0A1E7EUB3-F1
#
_entry.id   AF-A0A1E7EUB3-F1
#
_cell.length_a   1.000
_cell.length_b   1.000
_cell.length_c   1.000
_cell.angle_alpha   90.00
_cell.angle_beta   90.00
_cell.angle_gamma   90.00
#
_symmetry.space_group_name_H-M   'P 1'
#
loop_
_entity.id
_entity.type
_entity.pdbx_description
1 polymer ?
#
loop_
_entity_poly.entity_id
_entity_poly.type
_entity_poly.pdbx_seq_one_letter_code
_entity_poly.pdbx_strand_id
1 'polypeptide(L)'
;MNDNENNDNNTTEDCTVLEKIEEVKSTTEPTLLSSLVDKSKGTTTTTAMTTHNNKKRKRAYGESMIAAYSSVSFEPVVKRDRKNNNNNDEKNDSSPPDSPSFFFSSSYTVTPLLSSPGSSSSSSEAATTRDDETRGIKIQQIVHQHINGLCIVTAGQLSKSIPSSLTLQSIRFVAKEAPPCSAAMKRKRITKMMKGGTVDDVVHPSTVIAELILEENNNNNNNDNNDNTEDNNTKEIQEKETIIIPLYACVWGTIMELNNRNNELTPKILLDDPLLDGHIAIILPSGTFPPERNSAV
;
A
#
# COMPACT_ATOMS: atom_id res chain seq x y z
N MET A 1 -5.04 -45.74 47.28
CA MET A 1 -3.99 -46.46 46.52
C MET A 1 -4.40 -46.41 45.07
N ASN A 2 -3.89 -45.39 44.37
CA ASN A 2 -3.82 -45.26 42.93
C ASN A 2 -2.94 -44.03 42.71
N ASP A 3 -1.64 -44.27 42.75
CA ASP A 3 -0.61 -43.28 42.46
C ASP A 3 -0.45 -43.30 40.93
N ASN A 4 -0.81 -42.18 40.30
CA ASN A 4 -0.66 -42.00 38.86
C ASN A 4 0.56 -41.11 38.64
N GLU A 5 1.63 -41.74 38.14
CA GLU A 5 2.93 -41.12 37.89
C GLU A 5 2.85 -40.12 36.73
N ASN A 6 3.30 -38.90 37.00
CA ASN A 6 3.58 -37.86 36.00
C ASN A 6 4.83 -38.25 35.22
N ASN A 7 4.73 -38.21 33.89
CA ASN A 7 5.83 -38.46 32.97
C ASN A 7 6.27 -37.13 32.36
N ASP A 8 7.27 -36.49 32.97
CA ASP A 8 7.90 -35.26 32.49
C ASP A 8 9.06 -35.61 31.53
N ASN A 9 8.80 -35.54 30.23
CA ASN A 9 9.85 -35.60 29.20
C ASN A 9 10.38 -34.19 28.91
N ASN A 10 11.44 -33.80 29.62
CA ASN A 10 12.27 -32.65 29.28
C ASN A 10 13.45 -33.15 28.43
N THR A 11 13.41 -32.87 27.13
CA THR A 11 14.54 -33.10 26.22
C THR A 11 15.16 -31.76 25.88
N THR A 12 16.26 -31.47 26.57
CA THR A 12 17.17 -30.35 26.31
C THR A 12 18.08 -30.75 25.15
N GLU A 13 17.88 -30.19 23.96
CA GLU A 13 18.87 -30.27 22.88
C GLU A 13 19.50 -28.89 22.67
N ASP A 14 20.75 -28.81 23.12
CA ASP A 14 21.74 -27.81 22.72
C ASP A 14 22.04 -27.96 21.23
N CYS A 15 21.80 -26.90 20.46
CA CYS A 15 22.32 -26.79 19.09
C CYS A 15 23.04 -25.45 18.94
N THR A 16 24.33 -25.44 19.27
CA THR A 16 25.26 -24.36 18.93
C THR A 16 26.00 -24.75 17.64
N VAL A 17 25.50 -24.25 16.50
CA VAL A 17 26.25 -24.24 15.24
C VAL A 17 26.70 -22.81 14.99
N LEU A 18 27.94 -22.52 15.34
CA LEU A 18 28.64 -21.29 14.95
C LEU A 18 29.08 -21.44 13.49
N GLU A 19 28.28 -20.90 12.56
CA GLU A 19 28.75 -20.65 11.20
C GLU A 19 29.76 -19.50 11.20
N LYS A 20 31.00 -19.82 10.83
CA LYS A 20 32.01 -18.84 10.43
C LYS A 20 31.60 -18.27 9.06
N ILE A 21 31.12 -17.03 9.06
CA ILE A 21 31.01 -16.23 7.83
C ILE A 21 32.39 -15.62 7.57
N GLU A 22 33.03 -16.06 6.48
CA GLU A 22 34.22 -15.42 5.91
C GLU A 22 33.85 -14.05 5.33
N GLU A 23 34.38 -13.01 5.95
CA GLU A 23 34.25 -11.61 5.54
C GLU A 23 35.20 -11.34 4.35
N VAL A 24 34.67 -11.41 3.12
CA VAL A 24 35.41 -10.99 1.91
C VAL A 24 35.42 -9.45 1.86
N LYS A 25 36.49 -8.85 2.40
CA LYS A 25 36.83 -7.43 2.19
C LYS A 25 37.13 -7.18 0.71
N SER A 26 36.24 -6.51 0.01
CA SER A 26 36.55 -5.83 -1.26
C SER A 26 36.93 -4.38 -0.97
N THR A 27 38.23 -4.14 -0.87
CA THR A 27 38.82 -2.80 -0.79
C THR A 27 38.95 -2.27 -2.21
N THR A 28 38.07 -1.35 -2.62
CA THR A 28 38.26 -0.56 -3.85
C THR A 28 38.61 0.86 -3.44
N GLU A 29 39.89 1.20 -3.58
CA GLU A 29 40.42 2.56 -3.40
C GLU A 29 39.85 3.51 -4.46
N PRO A 30 39.39 4.71 -4.10
CA PRO A 30 39.23 5.79 -5.07
C PRO A 30 40.57 6.52 -5.25
N THR A 31 41.12 6.41 -6.46
CA THR A 31 42.26 7.18 -6.94
C THR A 31 42.00 8.69 -6.80
N LEU A 32 42.73 9.34 -5.90
CA LEU A 32 42.87 10.78 -5.82
C LEU A 32 43.70 11.27 -7.01
N LEU A 33 43.07 11.96 -7.96
CA LEU A 33 43.75 12.80 -8.92
C LEU A 33 43.49 14.26 -8.57
N SER A 34 44.50 14.83 -7.92
CA SER A 34 44.72 16.25 -7.75
C SER A 34 45.00 16.92 -9.10
N SER A 35 44.34 18.04 -9.36
CA SER A 35 44.94 19.11 -10.16
C SER A 35 44.60 20.45 -9.50
N LEU A 36 45.67 21.04 -8.96
CA LEU A 36 45.82 22.46 -8.67
C LEU A 36 45.84 23.26 -9.98
N VAL A 37 45.81 24.60 -9.85
CA VAL A 37 46.10 25.67 -10.85
C VAL A 37 44.79 26.19 -11.49
N ASP A 38 44.37 27.46 -11.43
CA ASP A 38 45.08 28.72 -11.14
C ASP A 38 44.14 29.84 -10.65
N LYS A 39 44.72 30.81 -9.94
CA LYS A 39 44.12 32.10 -9.61
C LYS A 39 44.04 32.98 -10.88
N SER A 40 42.88 33.57 -11.16
CA SER A 40 42.83 34.85 -11.88
C SER A 40 41.68 35.74 -11.40
N LYS A 41 42.00 37.03 -11.31
CA LYS A 41 41.21 38.16 -10.80
C LYS A 41 40.32 38.75 -11.91
N GLY A 42 39.17 39.31 -11.52
CA GLY A 42 38.40 40.33 -12.27
C GLY A 42 37.64 39.77 -13.46
N THR A 43 36.35 40.05 -13.66
CA THR A 43 35.87 41.37 -14.07
C THR A 43 34.34 41.40 -14.00
N THR A 44 33.81 42.51 -13.49
CA THR A 44 32.40 42.91 -13.51
C THR A 44 31.80 42.86 -14.91
N THR A 45 30.70 42.13 -15.09
CA THR A 45 29.81 42.34 -16.25
C THR A 45 28.36 42.28 -15.81
N THR A 46 27.71 43.44 -15.91
CA THR A 46 26.29 43.68 -15.66
C THR A 46 25.49 43.14 -16.84
N THR A 47 24.74 42.06 -16.66
CA THR A 47 23.85 41.52 -17.70
C THR A 47 22.42 41.95 -17.43
N ALA A 48 21.85 42.63 -18.43
CA ALA A 48 20.52 43.20 -18.45
C ALA A 48 19.41 42.17 -18.17
N MET A 49 18.37 42.63 -17.49
CA MET A 49 17.14 41.88 -17.24
C MET A 49 16.36 41.71 -18.55
N THR A 50 16.27 40.46 -19.03
CA THR A 50 15.36 40.07 -20.11
C THR A 50 14.05 39.58 -19.50
N THR A 51 13.01 40.39 -19.62
CA THR A 51 11.65 40.10 -19.15
C THR A 51 11.00 39.04 -20.04
N HIS A 52 11.09 37.76 -19.64
CA HIS A 52 10.35 36.69 -20.31
C HIS A 52 8.86 36.72 -19.93
N ASN A 53 8.03 37.20 -20.85
CA ASN A 53 6.57 37.06 -20.80
C ASN A 53 6.16 35.59 -21.01
N ASN A 54 6.09 34.84 -19.91
CA ASN A 54 5.57 33.48 -19.91
C ASN A 54 4.04 33.49 -20.07
N LYS A 55 3.59 33.32 -21.32
CA LYS A 55 2.19 33.08 -21.69
C LYS A 55 1.75 31.74 -21.07
N LYS A 56 1.04 31.80 -19.94
CA LYS A 56 0.47 30.63 -19.25
C LYS A 56 -0.48 29.88 -20.21
N ARG A 57 0.01 28.81 -20.84
CA ARG A 57 -0.84 27.82 -21.51
C ARG A 57 -1.64 27.09 -20.43
N LYS A 58 -2.96 27.34 -20.39
CA LYS A 58 -3.90 26.47 -19.67
C LYS A 58 -3.84 25.09 -20.34
N ARG A 59 -3.29 24.10 -19.65
CA ARG A 59 -3.36 22.70 -20.09
C ARG A 59 -4.76 22.19 -19.75
N ALA A 60 -5.41 21.51 -20.68
CA ALA A 60 -6.63 20.76 -20.43
C ALA A 60 -6.26 19.54 -19.57
N TYR A 61 -6.56 19.59 -18.27
CA TYR A 61 -6.25 18.53 -17.30
C TYR A 61 -7.51 17.91 -16.66
N GLY A 62 -8.70 18.19 -17.19
CA GLY A 62 -9.96 17.87 -16.51
C GLY A 62 -10.56 16.48 -16.81
N GLU A 63 -10.47 15.99 -18.05
CA GLU A 63 -11.29 14.83 -18.44
C GLU A 63 -10.78 13.48 -17.89
N SER A 64 -9.48 13.27 -17.72
CA SER A 64 -8.97 12.00 -17.18
C SER A 64 -9.13 11.88 -15.66
N MET A 65 -9.28 13.00 -14.94
CA MET A 65 -9.33 12.99 -13.47
C MET A 65 -10.73 12.65 -12.96
N ILE A 66 -11.78 13.10 -13.64
CA ILE A 66 -13.17 12.83 -13.26
C ILE A 66 -13.47 11.32 -13.31
N ALA A 67 -12.99 10.62 -14.34
CA ALA A 67 -13.18 9.18 -14.50
C ALA A 67 -12.57 8.35 -13.34
N ALA A 68 -11.49 8.84 -12.74
CA ALA A 68 -10.77 8.12 -11.70
C ALA A 68 -11.36 8.32 -10.29
N TYR A 69 -12.22 9.33 -10.07
CA TYR A 69 -13.01 9.47 -8.84
C TYR A 69 -14.30 8.69 -8.88
N SER A 70 -14.92 8.57 -10.06
CA SER A 70 -16.14 7.76 -10.21
C SER A 70 -15.90 6.27 -9.94
N SER A 71 -14.64 5.83 -9.89
CA SER A 71 -14.28 4.43 -9.62
C SER A 71 -14.05 4.13 -8.12
N VAL A 72 -14.30 5.06 -7.19
CA VAL A 72 -14.10 4.81 -5.76
C VAL A 72 -15.26 5.35 -4.91
N SER A 73 -15.83 4.51 -4.04
CA SER A 73 -16.80 4.94 -3.03
C SER A 73 -16.12 5.15 -1.68
N PHE A 74 -16.47 6.24 -1.01
CA PHE A 74 -16.03 6.59 0.34
C PHE A 74 -17.19 6.46 1.31
N GLU A 75 -17.10 5.50 2.23
CA GLU A 75 -18.05 5.31 3.31
C GLU A 75 -17.36 5.56 4.66
N PRO A 76 -17.88 6.47 5.51
CA PRO A 76 -17.34 6.66 6.86
C PRO A 76 -17.37 5.35 7.63
N VAL A 77 -16.32 5.06 8.40
CA VAL A 77 -16.35 3.91 9.31
C VAL A 77 -17.34 4.21 10.42
N VAL A 78 -18.53 3.58 10.35
CA VAL A 78 -19.56 3.70 11.38
C VAL A 78 -18.98 3.15 12.68
N LYS A 79 -18.71 4.04 13.65
CA LYS A 79 -18.49 3.62 15.03
C LYS A 79 -19.78 2.94 15.44
N ARG A 80 -19.72 1.63 15.70
CA ARG A 80 -20.87 0.93 16.27
C ARG A 80 -21.03 1.51 17.66
N ASP A 81 -21.90 2.51 17.79
CA ASP A 81 -22.40 2.95 19.07
C ASP A 81 -22.99 1.70 19.71
N ARG A 82 -22.28 1.15 20.70
CA ARG A 82 -22.84 0.11 21.55
C ARG A 82 -23.97 0.80 22.30
N LYS A 83 -25.17 0.81 21.70
CA LYS A 83 -26.42 1.13 22.38
C LYS A 83 -26.64 0.05 23.44
N ASN A 84 -25.90 0.18 24.53
CA ASN A 84 -26.19 -0.50 25.76
C ASN A 84 -27.40 0.22 26.35
N ASN A 85 -28.52 -0.47 26.41
CA ASN A 85 -29.85 0.11 26.60
C ASN A 85 -30.12 0.54 28.07
N ASN A 86 -29.08 0.96 28.80
CA ASN A 86 -29.18 1.40 30.18
C ASN A 86 -28.97 2.92 30.25
N ASN A 87 -30.09 3.63 30.32
CA ASN A 87 -30.16 5.08 30.57
C ASN A 87 -29.41 5.43 31.86
N ASN A 88 -28.38 6.29 31.79
CA ASN A 88 -28.19 7.49 32.64
C ASN A 88 -26.75 8.01 32.84
N ASP A 89 -25.71 7.45 32.21
CA ASP A 89 -24.36 8.03 32.33
C ASP A 89 -23.85 8.51 30.96
N GLU A 90 -23.89 9.82 30.71
CA GLU A 90 -23.07 10.52 29.69
C GLU A 90 -21.58 10.48 30.09
N LYS A 91 -21.04 9.28 30.33
CA LYS A 91 -19.61 9.11 30.50
C LYS A 91 -18.99 9.07 29.12
N ASN A 92 -18.23 10.11 28.83
CA ASN A 92 -17.30 10.22 27.72
C ASN A 92 -16.78 8.84 27.31
N ASP A 93 -17.15 8.41 26.11
CA ASP A 93 -16.76 7.15 25.47
C ASP A 93 -15.27 7.23 25.08
N SER A 94 -14.40 7.35 26.08
CA SER A 94 -12.98 7.10 25.92
C SER A 94 -12.84 5.59 25.85
N SER A 95 -12.88 5.04 24.63
CA SER A 95 -12.36 3.71 24.37
C SER A 95 -11.01 3.55 25.09
N PRO A 96 -10.75 2.39 25.71
CA PRO A 96 -9.53 2.20 26.49
C PRO A 96 -8.29 2.59 25.68
N PRO A 97 -7.27 3.18 26.33
CA PRO A 97 -6.08 3.71 25.66
C PRO A 97 -5.33 2.67 24.81
N ASP A 98 -5.60 1.39 25.05
CA ASP A 98 -4.97 0.27 24.35
C ASP A 98 -5.65 -0.07 23.00
N SER A 99 -6.75 0.60 22.63
CA SER A 99 -7.33 0.42 21.30
C SER A 99 -6.56 1.24 20.26
N PRO A 100 -6.14 0.66 19.13
CA PRO A 100 -5.45 1.41 18.07
C PRO A 100 -6.31 2.54 17.51
N SER A 101 -7.64 2.47 17.68
CA SER A 101 -8.57 3.56 17.33
C SER A 101 -8.27 4.89 18.05
N PHE A 102 -7.57 4.85 19.19
CA PHE A 102 -7.17 6.04 19.95
C PHE A 102 -6.27 6.99 19.15
N PHE A 103 -5.43 6.45 18.26
CA PHE A 103 -4.48 7.24 17.49
C PHE A 103 -5.10 7.91 16.25
N PHE A 104 -6.36 7.60 15.93
CA PHE A 104 -7.01 8.04 14.71
C PHE A 104 -8.15 9.02 14.99
N SER A 105 -8.09 10.19 14.36
CA SER A 105 -9.14 11.20 14.42
C SER A 105 -10.36 10.79 13.58
N SER A 106 -10.13 10.13 12.43
CA SER A 106 -11.18 9.69 11.53
C SER A 106 -10.70 8.53 10.66
N SER A 107 -11.65 7.80 10.07
CA SER A 107 -11.34 6.73 9.11
C SER A 107 -12.49 6.55 8.13
N TYR A 108 -12.18 6.13 6.90
CA TYR A 108 -13.18 5.75 5.92
C TYR A 108 -12.74 4.50 5.13
N THR A 109 -13.73 3.75 4.69
CA THR A 109 -13.55 2.59 3.83
C THR A 109 -13.61 3.04 2.37
N VAL A 110 -12.72 2.49 1.58
CA VAL A 110 -12.57 2.69 0.14
C VAL A 110 -12.97 1.38 -0.51
N THR A 111 -14.08 1.43 -1.23
CA THR A 111 -14.46 0.32 -2.10
C THR A 111 -14.18 0.75 -3.54
N PRO A 112 -13.27 0.09 -4.25
CA PRO A 112 -13.14 0.33 -5.68
C PRO A 112 -14.48 -0.04 -6.31
N LEU A 113 -15.12 0.94 -6.93
CA LEU A 113 -16.18 0.74 -7.91
C LEU A 113 -15.47 0.17 -9.15
N LEU A 114 -15.04 -1.09 -9.05
CA LEU A 114 -14.93 -1.94 -10.23
C LEU A 114 -16.28 -1.80 -10.91
N SER A 115 -16.29 -1.14 -12.06
CA SER A 115 -17.48 -0.86 -12.85
C SER A 115 -18.32 -2.12 -12.86
N SER A 116 -19.38 -2.13 -12.05
CA SER A 116 -20.28 -3.27 -12.01
C SER A 116 -20.72 -3.44 -13.45
N PRO A 117 -20.58 -4.64 -14.04
CA PRO A 117 -20.91 -4.85 -15.44
C PRO A 117 -22.29 -4.27 -15.63
N GLY A 118 -22.34 -3.16 -16.37
CA GLY A 118 -23.54 -2.39 -16.51
C GLY A 118 -24.61 -3.36 -16.98
N SER A 119 -25.71 -3.43 -16.25
CA SER A 119 -26.93 -4.10 -16.69
C SER A 119 -27.55 -3.37 -17.89
N SER A 120 -26.73 -2.86 -18.81
CA SER A 120 -27.12 -2.32 -20.09
C SER A 120 -27.40 -3.51 -21.01
N SER A 121 -28.68 -3.91 -20.99
CA SER A 121 -29.48 -4.29 -22.15
C SER A 121 -28.69 -4.76 -23.39
N SER A 122 -28.66 -6.09 -23.57
CA SER A 122 -28.82 -6.77 -24.86
C SER A 122 -28.52 -5.96 -26.14
N SER A 123 -27.27 -5.92 -26.56
CA SER A 123 -26.96 -5.86 -27.98
C SER A 123 -25.78 -6.77 -28.27
N SER A 124 -26.13 -7.91 -28.86
CA SER A 124 -25.24 -8.91 -29.42
C SER A 124 -24.25 -8.29 -30.40
N GLU A 125 -22.96 -8.29 -30.08
CA GLU A 125 -21.93 -8.48 -31.10
C GLU A 125 -20.66 -9.02 -30.45
N ALA A 126 -20.24 -10.17 -30.94
CA ALA A 126 -19.19 -11.01 -30.39
C ALA A 126 -17.81 -10.41 -30.69
N ALA A 127 -17.18 -9.82 -29.67
CA ALA A 127 -15.73 -9.61 -29.66
C ALA A 127 -15.20 -10.12 -28.31
N THR A 128 -14.55 -11.27 -28.35
CA THR A 128 -13.87 -11.93 -27.24
C THR A 128 -12.60 -11.16 -26.86
N THR A 129 -12.73 -10.01 -26.22
CA THR A 129 -11.69 -9.53 -25.32
C THR A 129 -11.96 -10.16 -23.97
N ARG A 130 -10.99 -10.93 -23.46
CA ARG A 130 -11.00 -11.45 -22.09
C ARG A 130 -10.89 -10.25 -21.15
N ASP A 131 -12.01 -9.55 -20.97
CA ASP A 131 -12.18 -8.65 -19.85
C ASP A 131 -12.25 -9.56 -18.62
N ASP A 132 -11.07 -9.71 -18.05
CA ASP A 132 -10.71 -10.44 -16.86
C ASP A 132 -11.51 -9.85 -15.69
N GLU A 133 -12.78 -10.23 -15.60
CA GLU A 133 -13.61 -10.02 -14.43
C GLU A 133 -12.83 -10.64 -13.28
N THR A 134 -12.14 -9.81 -12.50
CA THR A 134 -11.34 -10.18 -11.33
C THR A 134 -12.22 -10.90 -10.29
N ARG A 135 -12.56 -12.17 -10.55
CA ARG A 135 -13.36 -13.18 -9.83
C ARG A 135 -14.35 -12.69 -8.75
N GLY A 136 -14.94 -11.51 -8.91
CA GLY A 136 -15.76 -10.85 -7.89
C GLY A 136 -15.03 -10.48 -6.58
N ILE A 137 -13.70 -10.41 -6.55
CA ILE A 137 -12.94 -10.13 -5.32
C ILE A 137 -13.11 -8.65 -4.94
N LYS A 138 -13.79 -8.38 -3.82
CA LYS A 138 -14.02 -7.02 -3.32
C LYS A 138 -13.07 -6.71 -2.17
N ILE A 139 -11.93 -6.11 -2.48
CA ILE A 139 -11.02 -5.60 -1.44
C ILE A 139 -11.53 -4.25 -0.93
N GLN A 140 -11.64 -4.13 0.40
CA GLN A 140 -12.03 -2.90 1.08
C GLN A 140 -10.79 -2.27 1.70
N GLN A 141 -10.15 -1.32 1.01
CA GLN A 141 -9.06 -0.54 1.60
C GLN A 141 -9.62 0.36 2.70
N ILE A 142 -8.82 0.64 3.73
CA ILE A 142 -9.21 1.58 4.79
C ILE A 142 -8.15 2.66 4.88
N VAL A 143 -8.60 3.91 4.95
CA VAL A 143 -7.72 5.06 5.19
C VAL A 143 -8.03 5.61 6.56
N HIS A 144 -6.98 5.73 7.37
CA HIS A 144 -7.06 6.29 8.71
C HIS A 144 -6.34 7.64 8.75
N GLN A 145 -6.99 8.66 9.29
CA GLN A 145 -6.32 9.92 9.61
C GLN A 145 -5.84 9.85 11.05
N HIS A 146 -4.53 9.91 11.22
CA HIS A 146 -3.89 10.00 12.53
C HIS A 146 -4.10 11.40 13.14
N ILE A 147 -4.04 11.52 14.47
CA ILE A 147 -4.21 12.81 15.19
C ILE A 147 -3.18 13.89 14.82
N ASN A 148 -2.05 13.51 14.21
CA ASN A 148 -1.03 14.44 13.69
C ASN A 148 -1.33 14.92 12.26
N GLY A 149 -2.46 14.52 11.68
CA GLY A 149 -2.89 14.87 10.33
C GLY A 149 -2.32 13.98 9.22
N LEU A 150 -1.49 12.98 9.52
CA LEU A 150 -1.03 12.00 8.52
C LEU A 150 -2.15 11.01 8.18
N CYS A 151 -2.15 10.51 6.95
CA CYS A 151 -3.06 9.48 6.48
C CYS A 151 -2.32 8.15 6.37
N ILE A 152 -2.87 7.08 6.95
CA ILE A 152 -2.34 5.72 6.86
C ILE A 152 -3.28 4.93 5.97
N VAL A 153 -2.75 4.36 4.89
CA VAL A 153 -3.50 3.53 3.94
C VAL A 153 -3.22 2.07 4.26
N THR A 154 -4.29 1.28 4.45
CA THR A 154 -4.22 -0.15 4.75
C THR A 154 -5.02 -0.95 3.72
N ALA A 155 -4.71 -2.24 3.61
CA ALA A 155 -5.45 -3.16 2.75
C ALA A 155 -6.81 -3.56 3.35
N GLY A 156 -7.14 -3.07 4.55
CA GLY A 156 -8.34 -3.41 5.31
C GLY A 156 -8.40 -4.88 5.71
N GLN A 157 -9.60 -5.47 5.71
CA GLN A 157 -9.83 -6.87 6.11
C GLN A 157 -9.70 -7.83 4.92
N LEU A 158 -8.45 -8.14 4.54
CA LEU A 158 -8.13 -9.06 3.46
C LEU A 158 -8.61 -10.50 3.74
N SER A 159 -8.51 -10.97 4.99
CA SER A 159 -8.85 -12.34 5.39
C SER A 159 -10.31 -12.73 5.15
N LYS A 160 -11.21 -11.74 5.06
CA LYS A 160 -12.64 -11.96 4.74
C LYS A 160 -12.95 -11.80 3.26
N SER A 161 -12.06 -11.13 2.53
CA SER A 161 -12.31 -10.70 1.16
C SER A 161 -11.68 -11.66 0.15
N ILE A 162 -10.60 -12.36 0.52
CA ILE A 162 -9.91 -13.33 -0.33
C ILE A 162 -10.57 -14.70 -0.17
N PRO A 163 -11.11 -15.30 -1.25
CA PRO A 163 -11.64 -16.67 -1.23
C PRO A 163 -10.57 -17.69 -0.81
N SER A 164 -10.97 -18.77 -0.13
CA SER A 164 -10.05 -19.83 0.32
C SER A 164 -9.36 -20.61 -0.82
N SER A 165 -9.88 -20.50 -2.05
CA SER A 165 -9.24 -21.04 -3.26
C SER A 165 -8.04 -20.21 -3.71
N LEU A 166 -7.87 -19.00 -3.18
CA LEU A 166 -6.76 -18.11 -3.50
C LEU A 166 -5.86 -17.91 -2.28
N THR A 167 -4.57 -17.79 -2.52
CA THR A 167 -3.57 -17.44 -1.51
C THR A 167 -2.92 -16.12 -1.90
N LEU A 168 -2.78 -15.21 -0.93
CA LEU A 168 -2.00 -14.00 -1.13
C LEU A 168 -0.52 -14.39 -1.15
N GLN A 169 0.11 -14.27 -2.31
CA GLN A 169 1.51 -14.67 -2.50
C GLN A 169 2.45 -13.53 -2.12
N SER A 170 2.20 -12.32 -2.62
CA SER A 170 3.07 -11.17 -2.37
C SER A 170 2.36 -9.84 -2.57
N ILE A 171 3.02 -8.76 -2.16
CA ILE A 171 2.65 -7.38 -2.45
C ILE A 171 3.78 -6.71 -3.23
N ARG A 172 3.44 -6.00 -4.31
CA ARG A 172 4.38 -5.25 -5.14
C ARG A 172 4.08 -3.76 -5.05
N PHE A 173 5.05 -2.96 -4.59
CA PHE A 173 4.90 -1.51 -4.56
C PHE A 173 5.18 -0.90 -5.93
N VAL A 174 4.24 -0.08 -6.42
CA VAL A 174 4.31 0.57 -7.74
C VAL A 174 4.67 2.04 -7.62
N ALA A 175 4.16 2.71 -6.56
CA ALA A 175 4.50 4.10 -6.31
C ALA A 175 5.91 4.24 -5.72
N LYS A 176 6.44 5.46 -5.78
CA LYS A 176 7.73 5.81 -5.18
C LYS A 176 7.49 6.70 -3.98
N GLU A 177 8.28 6.48 -2.94
CA GLU A 177 8.40 7.44 -1.85
C GLU A 177 8.94 8.76 -2.36
N ALA A 178 8.46 9.85 -1.77
CA ALA A 178 9.07 11.12 -2.05
C ALA A 178 10.52 11.11 -1.53
N PRO A 179 11.47 11.76 -2.24
CA PRO A 179 12.88 11.71 -1.88
C PRO A 179 13.10 12.04 -0.40
N PRO A 180 14.04 11.35 0.28
CA PRO A 180 14.36 11.62 1.66
C PRO A 180 14.74 13.09 1.79
N CYS A 181 13.87 13.84 2.45
CA CYS A 181 13.99 15.27 2.61
C CYS A 181 14.24 15.57 4.08
N SER A 182 15.16 16.51 4.34
CA SER A 182 15.41 17.00 5.68
C SER A 182 14.12 17.51 6.31
N ALA A 183 14.03 17.49 7.64
CA ALA A 183 12.85 18.00 8.35
C ALA A 183 12.48 19.44 7.91
N ALA A 184 13.50 20.27 7.62
CA ALA A 184 13.31 21.61 7.07
C ALA A 184 12.66 21.59 5.68
N MET A 185 13.10 20.70 4.77
CA MET A 185 12.47 20.53 3.46
C MET A 185 11.06 19.94 3.56
N LYS A 186 10.80 19.00 4.48
CA LYS A 186 9.43 18.51 4.78
C LYS A 186 8.50 19.67 5.16
N ARG A 187 8.93 20.52 6.10
CA ARG A 187 8.18 21.73 6.51
C ARG A 187 8.00 22.74 5.37
N LYS A 188 9.03 22.92 4.52
CA LYS A 188 8.95 23.79 3.35
C LYS A 188 7.95 23.26 2.32
N ARG A 189 7.93 21.94 2.10
CA ARG A 189 6.99 21.25 1.21
C ARG A 189 5.56 21.38 1.74
N ILE A 190 5.33 21.10 3.03
CA ILE A 190 4.03 21.31 3.71
C ILE A 190 3.57 22.76 3.52
N THR A 191 4.43 23.74 3.83
CA THR A 191 4.10 25.16 3.65
C THR A 191 3.80 25.51 2.18
N LYS A 192 4.51 24.89 1.23
CA LYS A 192 4.26 25.09 -0.22
C LYS A 192 2.90 24.52 -0.62
N MET A 193 2.53 23.34 -0.10
CA MET A 193 1.22 22.72 -0.33
C MET A 193 0.09 23.58 0.24
N MET A 194 0.23 24.05 1.48
CA MET A 194 -0.77 24.95 2.12
C MET A 194 -0.94 26.28 1.38
N LYS A 195 0.08 26.73 0.64
CA LYS A 195 0.03 27.94 -0.20
C LYS A 195 -0.46 27.66 -1.64
N GLY A 196 -0.92 26.45 -1.94
CA GLY A 196 -1.35 26.05 -3.29
C GLY A 196 -0.22 25.97 -4.31
N GLY A 197 1.03 25.87 -3.86
CA GLY A 197 2.17 25.68 -4.75
C GLY A 197 2.21 24.24 -5.27
N THR A 198 2.63 24.07 -6.53
CA THR A 198 2.84 22.73 -7.10
C THR A 198 3.96 22.02 -6.36
N VAL A 199 3.71 20.79 -5.93
CA VAL A 199 4.71 19.93 -5.30
C VAL A 199 4.94 18.75 -6.23
N ASP A 200 6.21 18.46 -6.49
CA ASP A 200 6.60 17.25 -7.20
C ASP A 200 6.31 16.04 -6.30
N ASP A 201 5.92 14.91 -6.89
CA ASP A 201 5.56 13.67 -6.17
C ASP A 201 4.22 13.72 -5.40
N VAL A 202 3.26 14.53 -5.87
CA VAL A 202 1.88 14.47 -5.34
C VAL A 202 1.13 13.30 -5.97
N VAL A 203 0.57 12.43 -5.13
CA VAL A 203 -0.32 11.35 -5.53
C VAL A 203 -1.77 11.80 -5.51
N HIS A 204 -2.50 11.31 -6.50
CA HIS A 204 -3.95 11.39 -6.63
C HIS A 204 -4.61 10.21 -5.89
N PRO A 205 -5.83 10.34 -5.32
CA PRO A 205 -6.58 9.22 -4.75
C PRO A 205 -6.65 7.95 -5.60
N SER A 206 -6.69 8.09 -6.93
CA SER A 206 -6.71 6.98 -7.88
C SER A 206 -5.32 6.47 -8.31
N THR A 207 -4.25 6.98 -7.71
CA THR A 207 -2.89 6.50 -8.00
C THR A 207 -2.72 5.11 -7.41
N VAL A 208 -2.34 4.13 -8.22
CA VAL A 208 -1.98 2.79 -7.74
C VAL A 208 -0.66 2.89 -6.97
N ILE A 209 -0.68 2.53 -5.69
CA ILE A 209 0.48 2.55 -4.81
C ILE A 209 1.11 1.18 -4.63
N ALA A 210 0.29 0.14 -4.68
CA ALA A 210 0.73 -1.24 -4.55
C ALA A 210 -0.22 -2.18 -5.31
N GLU A 211 0.22 -3.40 -5.52
CA GLU A 211 -0.53 -4.48 -6.16
C GLU A 211 -0.42 -5.72 -5.29
N LEU A 212 -1.56 -6.34 -4.97
CA LEU A 212 -1.61 -7.66 -4.34
C LEU A 212 -1.53 -8.71 -5.44
N ILE A 213 -0.64 -9.68 -5.28
CA ILE A 213 -0.48 -10.80 -6.20
C ILE A 213 -1.02 -12.04 -5.49
N LEU A 214 -2.10 -12.59 -6.03
CA LEU A 214 -2.76 -13.79 -5.53
C LEU A 214 -2.54 -14.95 -6.49
N GLU A 215 -2.41 -16.15 -5.95
CA GLU A 215 -2.31 -17.40 -6.72
C GLU A 215 -3.45 -18.34 -6.35
N GLU A 216 -3.88 -19.17 -7.31
CA GLU A 216 -4.84 -20.23 -7.03
C GLU A 216 -4.18 -21.40 -6.29
N ASN A 217 -4.80 -21.77 -5.16
CA ASN A 217 -4.37 -22.88 -4.34
C ASN A 217 -4.90 -24.19 -4.93
N ASN A 218 -4.11 -24.83 -5.79
CA ASN A 218 -4.40 -26.14 -6.36
C ASN A 218 -4.19 -27.30 -5.35
N ASN A 219 -4.60 -27.09 -4.10
CA ASN A 219 -4.58 -28.10 -3.03
C ASN A 219 -5.71 -29.14 -3.19
N ASN A 220 -6.15 -29.43 -4.42
CA ASN A 220 -6.83 -30.68 -4.69
C ASN A 220 -5.80 -31.79 -4.47
N ASN A 221 -5.68 -32.18 -3.21
CA ASN A 221 -5.13 -33.43 -2.74
C ASN A 221 -5.79 -34.53 -3.56
N ASN A 222 -5.16 -34.89 -4.68
CA ASN A 222 -5.27 -36.22 -5.24
C ASN A 222 -4.71 -37.17 -4.18
N ASN A 223 -5.55 -37.47 -3.21
CA ASN A 223 -5.41 -38.58 -2.29
C ASN A 223 -5.84 -39.89 -2.98
N ASP A 224 -5.66 -39.95 -4.30
CA ASP A 224 -5.82 -41.15 -5.09
C ASP A 224 -4.57 -41.99 -4.85
N ASN A 225 -4.65 -42.77 -3.77
CA ASN A 225 -4.08 -44.11 -3.74
C ASN A 225 -4.33 -44.77 -5.10
N ASN A 226 -3.34 -44.83 -5.99
CA ASN A 226 -3.04 -46.10 -6.66
C ASN A 226 -1.82 -46.09 -7.59
N ASP A 227 -1.08 -47.19 -7.44
CA ASP A 227 -0.42 -48.00 -8.48
C ASP A 227 0.61 -47.33 -9.41
N ASN A 228 1.87 -47.37 -8.95
CA ASN A 228 3.02 -48.01 -9.62
C ASN A 228 2.91 -48.26 -11.14
N THR A 229 2.69 -47.23 -11.93
CA THR A 229 2.86 -47.33 -13.38
C THR A 229 3.98 -46.39 -13.80
N GLU A 230 5.15 -46.99 -13.99
CA GLU A 230 6.39 -46.39 -14.45
C GLU A 230 6.24 -45.88 -15.90
N ASP A 231 5.69 -44.69 -16.08
CA ASP A 231 5.85 -43.96 -17.35
C ASP A 231 6.48 -42.60 -17.08
N ASN A 232 7.79 -42.57 -17.32
CA ASN A 232 8.63 -41.38 -17.25
C ASN A 232 8.38 -40.49 -18.47
N ASN A 233 8.31 -39.19 -18.21
CA ASN A 233 8.30 -38.06 -19.16
C ASN A 233 6.91 -37.67 -19.70
N THR A 234 6.27 -36.75 -18.99
CA THR A 234 6.30 -35.31 -19.34
C THR A 234 5.51 -34.58 -18.25
N LYS A 235 6.20 -34.02 -17.24
CA LYS A 235 5.54 -33.12 -16.28
C LYS A 235 5.25 -31.80 -16.99
N GLU A 236 4.06 -31.70 -17.55
CA GLU A 236 3.53 -30.44 -18.06
C GLU A 236 3.47 -29.45 -16.88
N ILE A 237 4.27 -28.39 -16.96
CA ILE A 237 4.26 -27.32 -15.96
C ILE A 237 2.95 -26.57 -16.16
N GLN A 238 1.94 -26.91 -15.38
CA GLN A 238 0.72 -26.11 -15.34
C GLN A 238 1.07 -24.72 -14.82
N GLU A 239 0.99 -23.72 -15.69
CA GLU A 239 1.15 -22.31 -15.33
C GLU A 239 0.03 -21.96 -14.34
N LYS A 240 0.42 -21.59 -13.11
CA LYS A 240 -0.55 -21.17 -12.10
C LYS A 240 -1.15 -19.83 -12.51
N GLU A 241 -2.46 -19.73 -12.47
CA GLU A 241 -3.16 -18.46 -12.70
C GLU A 241 -2.82 -17.47 -11.57
N THR A 242 -2.40 -16.26 -11.96
CA THR A 242 -2.07 -15.17 -11.04
C THR A 242 -3.08 -14.05 -11.19
N ILE A 243 -3.59 -13.56 -10.07
CA ILE A 243 -4.57 -12.47 -10.03
C ILE A 243 -3.90 -11.26 -9.39
N ILE A 244 -3.95 -10.10 -10.07
CA ILE A 244 -3.35 -8.86 -9.61
C ILE A 244 -4.46 -7.89 -9.18
N ILE A 245 -4.43 -7.46 -7.92
CA ILE A 245 -5.40 -6.50 -7.38
C ILE A 245 -4.70 -5.18 -7.06
N PRO A 246 -5.04 -4.07 -7.75
CA PRO A 246 -4.45 -2.77 -7.47
C PRO A 246 -4.97 -2.19 -6.14
N LEU A 247 -4.06 -1.55 -5.41
CA LEU A 247 -4.32 -0.79 -4.20
C LEU A 247 -3.99 0.67 -4.45
N TYR A 248 -4.90 1.56 -4.07
CA TYR A 248 -4.85 2.98 -4.42
C TYR A 248 -4.40 3.85 -3.24
N ALA A 249 -3.91 5.06 -3.54
CA ALA A 249 -3.52 6.06 -2.55
C ALA A 249 -4.70 6.58 -1.72
N CYS A 250 -5.88 6.66 -2.33
CA CYS A 250 -7.16 7.05 -1.72
C CYS A 250 -7.25 8.46 -1.13
N VAL A 251 -6.14 9.20 -1.04
CA VAL A 251 -6.06 10.60 -0.62
C VAL A 251 -5.15 11.38 -1.57
N TRP A 252 -5.36 12.69 -1.64
CA TRP A 252 -4.39 13.61 -2.22
C TRP A 252 -3.26 13.84 -1.24
N GLY A 253 -2.01 13.72 -1.70
CA GLY A 253 -0.90 14.04 -0.81
C GLY A 253 0.46 13.67 -1.36
N THR A 254 1.44 13.61 -0.47
CA THR A 254 2.78 13.13 -0.78
C THR A 254 3.03 11.84 0.02
N ILE A 255 3.48 10.78 -0.66
CA ILE A 255 3.87 9.53 0.01
C ILE A 255 5.14 9.80 0.81
N MET A 256 5.01 9.71 2.13
CA MET A 256 6.10 9.93 3.07
C MET A 256 6.88 8.65 3.36
N GLU A 257 6.19 7.52 3.32
CA GLU A 257 6.72 6.18 3.61
C GLU A 257 5.86 5.14 2.90
N LEU A 258 6.51 4.14 2.29
CA LEU A 258 5.91 2.89 1.84
C LEU A 258 6.46 1.80 2.74
N ASN A 259 5.62 0.84 3.11
CA ASN A 259 6.07 -0.30 3.90
C ASN A 259 6.78 -1.35 3.03
N ASN A 260 7.73 -0.90 2.20
CA ASN A 260 8.55 -1.76 1.35
C ASN A 260 9.81 -2.22 2.10
N ARG A 261 9.63 -2.73 3.32
CA ARG A 261 10.72 -3.38 4.05
C ARG A 261 11.00 -4.67 3.30
N ASN A 262 12.05 -4.64 2.46
CA ASN A 262 12.31 -5.54 1.33
C ASN A 262 12.15 -7.06 1.54
N ASN A 263 11.96 -7.57 2.76
CA ASN A 263 11.62 -8.96 3.04
C ASN A 263 10.69 -9.17 4.26
N GLU A 264 10.32 -8.10 4.98
CA GLU A 264 9.58 -8.23 6.23
C GLU A 264 8.08 -8.24 6.00
N LEU A 265 7.59 -7.51 4.99
CA LEU A 265 6.15 -7.43 4.70
C LEU A 265 5.66 -8.72 4.04
N THR A 266 5.42 -9.72 4.88
CA THR A 266 4.83 -10.99 4.46
C THR A 266 3.32 -10.85 4.28
N PRO A 267 2.70 -11.65 3.40
CA PRO A 267 1.24 -11.74 3.30
C PRO A 267 0.54 -11.94 4.64
N LYS A 268 1.20 -12.66 5.56
CA LYS A 268 0.69 -12.91 6.91
C LYS A 268 0.54 -11.62 7.73
N ILE A 269 1.52 -10.71 7.68
CA ILE A 269 1.45 -9.42 8.39
C ILE A 269 0.29 -8.58 7.86
N LEU A 270 0.08 -8.54 6.55
CA LEU A 270 -1.06 -7.85 5.93
C LEU A 270 -2.42 -8.41 6.38
N LEU A 271 -2.49 -9.69 6.74
CA LEU A 271 -3.70 -10.37 7.19
C LEU A 271 -3.93 -10.23 8.70
N ASP A 272 -2.86 -10.34 9.49
CA ASP A 272 -2.91 -10.43 10.96
C ASP A 272 -2.94 -9.04 11.60
N ASP A 273 -2.14 -8.09 11.11
CA ASP A 273 -2.06 -6.72 11.65
C ASP A 273 -1.98 -5.66 10.53
N PRO A 274 -3.08 -5.40 9.83
CA PRO A 274 -3.10 -4.43 8.72
C PRO A 274 -2.85 -2.98 9.15
N LEU A 275 -2.85 -2.66 10.45
CA LEU A 275 -2.86 -1.27 10.94
C LEU A 275 -1.51 -0.81 11.46
N LEU A 276 -0.76 -1.67 12.15
CA LEU A 276 0.57 -1.33 12.66
C LEU A 276 1.63 -1.78 11.66
N ASP A 277 1.89 -3.08 11.61
CA ASP A 277 2.99 -3.65 10.81
C ASP A 277 2.59 -3.88 9.35
N GLY A 278 1.30 -3.99 9.05
CA GLY A 278 0.74 -4.25 7.72
C GLY A 278 0.20 -3.03 6.99
N HIS A 279 0.54 -1.80 7.43
CA HIS A 279 0.18 -0.61 6.66
C HIS A 279 0.86 -0.64 5.28
N ILE A 280 0.24 -0.02 4.26
CA ILE A 280 0.79 0.04 2.90
C ILE A 280 1.62 1.31 2.73
N ALA A 281 1.05 2.45 3.10
CA ALA A 281 1.65 3.75 2.89
C ALA A 281 1.24 4.74 3.98
N ILE A 282 2.15 5.68 4.28
CA ILE A 282 1.87 6.87 5.07
C ILE A 282 1.92 8.08 4.12
N ILE A 283 0.83 8.82 4.06
CA ILE A 283 0.65 9.95 3.15
C ILE A 283 0.44 11.23 3.96
N LEU A 284 1.18 12.27 3.61
CA LEU A 284 0.92 13.63 4.08
C LEU A 284 -0.16 14.26 3.18
N PRO A 285 -1.39 14.51 3.67
CA PRO A 285 -2.46 14.97 2.80
C PRO A 285 -2.30 16.43 2.35
N SER A 286 -2.73 16.74 1.12
CA SER A 286 -2.83 18.13 0.58
C SER A 286 -4.25 18.69 0.57
N GLY A 287 -5.27 17.88 0.86
CA GLY A 287 -6.68 18.24 0.68
C GLY A 287 -7.57 17.90 1.86
N THR A 288 -8.87 17.90 1.63
CA THR A 288 -9.86 17.47 2.62
C THR A 288 -9.71 15.97 2.92
N PHE A 289 -10.12 15.57 4.11
CA PHE A 289 -10.20 14.17 4.51
C PHE A 289 -11.62 13.89 5.04
N PRO A 290 -12.39 13.00 4.39
CA PRO A 290 -12.11 12.34 3.11
C PRO A 290 -12.03 13.34 1.92
N PRO A 291 -11.44 12.94 0.78
CA PRO A 291 -11.51 13.72 -0.45
C PRO A 291 -12.95 13.99 -0.86
N GLU A 292 -13.27 15.23 -1.25
CA GLU A 292 -14.61 15.55 -1.78
C GLU A 292 -14.84 14.82 -3.11
N ARG A 293 -15.99 14.17 -3.27
CA ARG A 293 -16.36 13.41 -4.48
C ARG A 293 -16.29 14.23 -5.78
N ASN A 294 -16.39 15.56 -5.67
CA ASN A 294 -16.42 16.48 -6.81
C ASN A 294 -15.13 17.30 -6.98
N SER A 295 -14.06 16.98 -6.24
CA SER A 295 -12.81 17.77 -6.27
C SER A 295 -11.90 17.48 -7.48
N ALA A 296 -12.39 16.74 -8.48
CA ALA A 296 -11.75 16.60 -9.78
C ALA A 296 -11.92 17.90 -10.60
N VAL A 297 -11.11 18.92 -10.29
CA VAL A 297 -11.02 20.18 -11.04
C VAL A 297 -9.72 20.25 -11.81
#